data_AF-A0AAV0WI31-F1
#
_entry.id   AF-A0AAV0WI31-F1
#
_cell.length_a   1.000
_cell.length_b   1.000
_cell.length_c   1.000
_cell.angle_alpha   90.00
_cell.angle_beta   90.00
_cell.angle_gamma   90.00
#
_symmetry.space_group_name_H-M   'P 1'
#
loop_
_entity.id
_entity.type
_entity.pdbx_description
1 polymer ?
#
loop_
_entity_poly.entity_id
_entity_poly.type
_entity_poly.pdbx_seq_one_letter_code
_entity_poly.pdbx_strand_id
1 'polypeptide(L)'
;MKQLCLKNLITSSYAANCVALDNSCYDSIFEIRWKKRKSEEIIENDDEEIPDLLSFENDSVNINILKDNILYYISGFIVRTIFKKIECPTCTESLLERKTTIDHNYSHKNSYSALVNIKNRGGLVRSSTDVLKIVKFVEHTLIQLTDNFKHLKLGSYSKIVIHTKNYVYNNNVFKNLSCLDDCFLENHKLHLVSLICKEYLKIRLHYIAKSKDKQVSKRRVLTKLILFNNQ
;
A
#
# COMPACT_ATOMS: atom_id res chain seq x y z
N MET A 1 34.25 25.99 -50.39
CA MET A 1 33.08 25.12 -50.08
C MET A 1 32.37 25.76 -48.89
N LYS A 2 31.14 26.25 -49.07
CA LYS A 2 30.45 27.14 -48.13
C LYS A 2 29.88 26.35 -46.95
N GLN A 3 30.25 26.78 -45.74
CA GLN A 3 29.74 26.28 -44.45
C GLN A 3 28.38 26.92 -44.16
N LEU A 4 27.42 26.13 -43.68
CA LEU A 4 26.16 26.64 -43.14
C LEU A 4 25.91 25.93 -41.81
N CYS A 5 26.42 26.52 -40.72
CA CYS A 5 26.18 26.05 -39.36
C CYS A 5 24.92 26.74 -38.82
N LEU A 6 23.80 26.03 -38.78
CA LEU A 6 22.62 26.48 -38.04
C LEU A 6 22.79 26.13 -36.56
N LYS A 7 23.38 27.05 -35.81
CA LYS A 7 23.29 27.06 -34.34
C LYS A 7 21.97 27.72 -33.94
N ASN A 8 20.95 26.92 -33.66
CA ASN A 8 19.78 27.42 -32.92
C ASN A 8 20.17 27.52 -31.44
N LEU A 9 20.84 28.60 -31.07
CA LEU A 9 21.15 28.94 -29.70
C LEU A 9 19.87 29.44 -29.02
N ILE A 10 19.25 28.58 -28.22
CA ILE A 10 18.24 29.01 -27.25
C ILE A 10 19.00 29.66 -26.09
N THR A 11 18.99 30.98 -26.02
CA THR A 11 19.53 31.74 -24.89
C THR A 11 18.43 32.01 -23.87
N SER A 12 18.70 31.78 -22.59
CA SER A 12 17.80 32.18 -21.50
C SER A 12 17.63 33.70 -21.49
N SER A 13 16.43 34.20 -21.22
CA SER A 13 16.21 35.64 -21.02
C SER A 13 16.83 36.09 -19.71
N TYR A 14 17.30 37.34 -19.66
CA TYR A 14 17.94 37.95 -18.48
C TYR A 14 17.02 37.98 -17.23
N ALA A 15 15.70 37.88 -17.41
CA ALA A 15 14.71 37.84 -16.34
C ALA A 15 14.40 36.42 -15.83
N ALA A 16 14.93 35.38 -16.48
CA ALA A 16 14.90 34.03 -15.95
C ALA A 16 15.93 33.96 -14.82
N ASN A 17 15.48 33.64 -13.60
CA ASN A 17 16.30 33.53 -12.41
C ASN A 17 17.18 32.25 -12.46
N CYS A 18 17.97 32.12 -13.52
CA CYS A 18 18.82 30.98 -13.84
C CYS A 18 20.24 31.52 -13.99
N VAL A 19 21.11 31.21 -13.02
CA VAL A 19 22.54 31.52 -13.09
C VAL A 19 23.14 30.69 -14.22
N ALA A 20 23.64 31.35 -15.26
CA ALA A 20 24.43 30.70 -16.31
C ALA A 20 25.76 30.26 -15.70
N LEU A 21 25.94 28.95 -15.51
CA LEU A 21 27.22 28.37 -15.13
C LEU A 21 28.05 28.20 -16.41
N ASP A 22 29.17 28.91 -16.45
CA ASP A 22 30.05 29.01 -17.61
C ASP A 22 30.54 27.67 -18.14
N ASN A 23 30.64 27.63 -19.46
CA ASN A 23 31.24 26.60 -20.28
C ASN A 23 32.63 26.19 -19.76
N SER A 24 32.70 25.01 -19.13
CA SER A 24 33.93 24.22 -19.14
C SER A 24 33.62 22.86 -19.76
N CYS A 25 34.18 22.69 -20.95
CA CYS A 25 34.21 21.45 -21.69
C CYS A 25 35.14 20.48 -20.95
N TYR A 26 34.57 19.49 -20.27
CA TYR A 26 35.21 18.20 -20.02
C TYR A 26 34.13 17.12 -19.99
N ASP A 27 34.34 16.10 -20.83
CA ASP A 27 33.52 14.91 -20.97
C ASP A 27 33.20 14.26 -19.63
N SER A 28 31.92 14.06 -19.33
CA SER A 28 31.48 13.20 -18.22
C SER A 28 30.98 11.87 -18.77
N ILE A 29 31.75 10.83 -18.45
CA ILE A 29 31.63 9.41 -18.76
C ILE A 29 30.32 8.75 -18.24
N PHE A 30 29.39 9.51 -17.65
CA PHE A 30 28.11 9.01 -17.14
C PHE A 30 26.93 9.52 -17.99
N GLU A 31 26.71 8.90 -19.14
CA GLU A 31 25.47 9.07 -19.89
C GLU A 31 24.34 8.30 -19.18
N ILE A 32 23.55 8.97 -18.33
CA ILE A 32 22.36 8.37 -17.71
C ILE A 32 21.28 8.21 -18.78
N ARG A 33 21.31 7.08 -19.49
CA ARG A 33 20.26 6.68 -20.43
C ARG A 33 19.08 6.07 -19.68
N TRP A 34 17.97 6.81 -19.57
CA TRP A 34 16.69 6.20 -19.24
C TRP A 34 16.21 5.41 -20.46
N LYS A 35 16.12 4.08 -20.33
CA LYS A 35 15.51 3.25 -21.36
C LYS A 35 14.03 3.63 -21.45
N LYS A 36 13.67 4.39 -22.49
CA LYS A 36 12.27 4.71 -22.81
C LYS A 36 11.54 3.37 -22.98
N ARG A 37 10.60 3.05 -22.08
CA ARG A 37 9.69 1.91 -22.29
C ARG A 37 8.96 2.19 -23.60
N LYS A 38 9.08 1.30 -24.58
CA LYS A 38 8.11 1.26 -25.68
C LYS A 38 6.75 1.07 -25.03
N SER A 39 5.84 2.00 -25.29
CA SER A 39 4.41 1.74 -25.16
C SER A 39 4.05 0.77 -26.29
N GLU A 40 4.33 -0.51 -26.06
CA GLU A 40 3.58 -1.55 -26.76
C GLU A 40 2.25 -1.62 -26.00
N GLU A 41 1.19 -1.18 -26.68
CA GLU A 41 -0.17 -1.50 -26.32
C GLU A 41 -0.32 -3.02 -26.36
N ILE A 42 -0.05 -3.68 -25.24
CA ILE A 42 -0.47 -5.06 -25.06
C ILE A 42 -1.94 -4.95 -24.66
N ILE A 43 -2.81 -5.10 -25.64
CA ILE A 43 -4.18 -5.54 -25.42
C ILE A 43 -4.04 -7.01 -24.98
N GLU A 44 -3.80 -7.23 -23.68
CA GLU A 44 -4.03 -8.54 -23.08
C GLU A 44 -5.56 -8.68 -23.00
N ASN A 45 -6.15 -9.29 -24.03
CA ASN A 45 -7.43 -9.98 -23.89
C ASN A 45 -7.18 -11.19 -22.98
N ASP A 46 -6.98 -10.94 -21.69
CA ASP A 46 -7.06 -11.96 -20.65
C ASP A 46 -8.52 -11.99 -20.18
N ASP A 47 -9.39 -12.55 -21.01
CA ASP A 47 -10.63 -13.18 -20.58
C ASP A 47 -10.28 -14.52 -19.87
N GLU A 48 -9.37 -14.46 -18.88
CA GLU A 48 -9.41 -15.46 -17.81
C GLU A 48 -10.68 -15.16 -17.04
N GLU A 49 -11.72 -15.98 -17.26
CA GLU A 49 -12.92 -16.04 -16.45
C GLU A 49 -12.51 -15.99 -14.97
N ILE A 50 -12.65 -14.80 -14.36
CA ILE A 50 -12.65 -14.65 -12.92
C ILE A 50 -13.78 -15.56 -12.45
N PRO A 51 -13.52 -16.64 -11.69
CA PRO A 51 -14.60 -17.47 -11.19
C PRO A 51 -15.59 -16.56 -10.49
N ASP A 52 -16.84 -16.59 -10.97
CA ASP A 52 -17.91 -15.68 -10.61
C ASP A 52 -18.06 -15.60 -9.09
N LEU A 53 -17.36 -14.64 -8.49
CA LEU A 53 -17.45 -14.31 -7.08
C LEU A 53 -18.70 -13.44 -6.81
N LEU A 54 -19.54 -13.26 -7.83
CA LEU A 54 -20.65 -12.32 -7.88
C LEU A 54 -21.98 -13.02 -8.21
N SER A 55 -22.15 -14.31 -7.90
CA SER A 55 -23.49 -14.89 -7.86
C SER A 55 -24.33 -14.16 -6.78
N PHE A 56 -25.16 -13.23 -7.26
CA PHE A 56 -25.93 -12.22 -6.52
C PHE A 56 -27.12 -12.80 -5.77
N GLU A 57 -26.91 -13.79 -4.90
CA GLU A 57 -27.98 -14.35 -4.08
C GLU A 57 -27.84 -14.02 -2.58
N ASN A 58 -26.71 -13.42 -2.15
CA ASN A 58 -26.53 -13.02 -0.75
C ASN A 58 -25.53 -11.84 -0.57
N ASP A 59 -25.95 -10.63 -0.96
CA ASP A 59 -25.10 -9.42 -1.06
C ASP A 59 -24.26 -9.13 0.19
N SER A 60 -24.82 -9.28 1.40
CA SER A 60 -24.11 -8.92 2.64
C SER A 60 -22.94 -9.85 2.96
N VAL A 61 -23.10 -11.15 2.72
CA VAL A 61 -22.08 -12.17 2.97
C VAL A 61 -20.95 -12.02 1.94
N ASN A 62 -21.31 -11.83 0.68
CA ASN A 62 -20.34 -11.64 -0.42
C ASN A 62 -19.51 -10.35 -0.24
N ILE A 63 -20.13 -9.25 0.20
CA ILE A 63 -19.41 -8.00 0.50
C ILE A 63 -18.41 -8.20 1.64
N ASN A 64 -18.75 -8.96 2.68
CA ASN A 64 -17.83 -9.23 3.79
C ASN A 64 -16.65 -10.10 3.36
N ILE A 65 -16.89 -11.13 2.53
CA ILE A 65 -15.83 -11.96 1.96
C ILE A 65 -14.89 -11.11 1.08
N LEU A 66 -15.45 -10.23 0.24
CA LEU A 66 -14.68 -9.30 -0.57
C LEU A 66 -13.82 -8.35 0.27
N LYS A 67 -14.41 -7.73 1.30
CA LYS A 67 -13.69 -6.87 2.25
C LYS A 67 -12.56 -7.63 2.93
N ASP A 68 -12.81 -8.85 3.37
CA ASP A 68 -11.81 -9.71 4.01
C ASP A 68 -10.65 -10.04 3.08
N ASN A 69 -10.94 -10.35 1.81
CA ASN A 69 -9.92 -10.57 0.79
C ASN A 69 -9.05 -9.33 0.55
N ILE A 70 -9.66 -8.15 0.47
CA ILE A 70 -8.94 -6.88 0.32
C ILE A 70 -8.07 -6.59 1.55
N LEU A 71 -8.63 -6.76 2.76
CA LEU A 71 -7.89 -6.55 4.00
C LEU A 71 -6.73 -7.54 4.14
N TYR A 72 -6.91 -8.78 3.71
CA TYR A 72 -5.84 -9.79 3.70
C TYR A 72 -4.74 -9.47 2.69
N TYR A 73 -5.10 -8.93 1.53
CA TYR A 73 -4.11 -8.43 0.57
C TYR A 73 -3.30 -7.26 1.15
N ILE A 74 -3.96 -6.33 1.84
CA ILE A 74 -3.31 -5.19 2.52
C ILE A 74 -2.44 -5.68 3.68
N SER A 75 -2.87 -6.68 4.45
CA SER A 75 -2.06 -7.22 5.56
C SER A 75 -0.75 -7.83 5.07
N GLY A 76 -0.74 -8.51 3.92
CA GLY A 76 0.50 -8.97 3.29
C GLY A 76 1.46 -7.82 2.95
N PHE A 77 0.95 -6.70 2.45
CA PHE A 77 1.74 -5.49 2.22
C PHE A 77 2.32 -4.93 3.54
N ILE A 78 1.52 -4.86 4.59
CA ILE A 78 1.94 -4.36 5.92
C ILE A 78 3.04 -5.25 6.51
N VAL A 79 2.89 -6.56 6.46
CA VAL A 79 3.92 -7.49 6.97
C VAL A 79 5.25 -7.25 6.23
N ARG A 80 5.19 -7.10 4.90
CA ARG A 80 6.39 -6.79 4.10
C ARG A 80 7.04 -5.45 4.46
N THR A 81 6.27 -4.44 4.88
CA THR A 81 6.86 -3.16 5.34
C THR A 81 7.43 -3.27 6.74
N ILE A 82 6.81 -4.05 7.63
CA ILE A 82 7.28 -4.28 8.99
C ILE A 82 8.58 -5.08 9.01
N PHE A 83 8.77 -6.08 8.13
CA PHE A 83 10.02 -6.83 8.02
C PHE A 83 11.26 -5.98 7.78
N LYS A 84 11.10 -4.78 7.22
CA LYS A 84 12.22 -3.85 7.03
C LYS A 84 12.60 -3.08 8.29
N LYS A 85 11.83 -3.25 9.38
CA LYS A 85 11.94 -2.46 10.63
C LYS A 85 12.20 -3.31 11.86
N ILE A 86 11.93 -4.61 11.80
CA ILE A 86 12.11 -5.52 12.92
C ILE A 86 13.20 -6.53 12.58
N GLU A 87 14.05 -6.83 13.55
CA GLU A 87 15.13 -7.82 13.41
C GLU A 87 14.83 -9.10 14.20
N CYS A 88 13.87 -9.07 15.13
CA CYS A 88 13.52 -10.20 15.97
C CYS A 88 12.89 -11.35 15.16
N PRO A 89 13.51 -12.53 15.10
CA PRO A 89 13.06 -13.64 14.25
C PRO A 89 11.70 -14.17 14.67
N THR A 90 11.46 -14.34 15.98
CA THR A 90 10.16 -14.83 16.50
C THR A 90 9.01 -13.89 16.13
N CYS A 91 9.24 -12.57 16.16
CA CYS A 91 8.28 -11.59 15.68
C CYS A 91 8.03 -11.71 14.18
N THR A 92 9.09 -11.87 13.37
CA THR A 92 8.91 -12.03 11.91
C THR A 92 8.12 -13.29 11.55
N GLU A 93 8.40 -14.41 12.22
CA GLU A 93 7.68 -15.68 12.00
C GLU A 93 6.22 -15.58 12.42
N SER A 94 5.93 -14.89 13.53
CA SER A 94 4.55 -14.70 14.03
C SER A 94 3.67 -13.89 13.08
N LEU A 95 4.26 -13.05 12.23
CA LEU A 95 3.55 -12.27 11.20
C LEU A 95 3.20 -13.08 9.95
N LEU A 96 3.82 -14.23 9.73
CA LEU A 96 3.62 -15.06 8.53
C LEU A 96 2.54 -16.12 8.73
N GLU A 97 1.87 -16.47 7.63
CA GLU A 97 1.00 -17.64 7.62
C GLU A 97 1.84 -18.89 7.89
N ARG A 98 1.56 -19.58 9.00
CA ARG A 98 2.17 -20.87 9.30
C ARG A 98 1.69 -21.88 8.27
N LYS A 99 2.60 -22.37 7.43
CA LYS A 99 2.34 -23.55 6.60
C LYS A 99 2.21 -24.74 7.55
N THR A 100 0.99 -25.21 7.76
CA THR A 100 0.81 -26.52 8.40
C THR A 100 1.43 -27.55 7.46
N THR A 101 2.41 -28.31 7.94
CA THR A 101 3.14 -29.39 7.22
C THR A 101 2.25 -30.58 6.82
N ILE A 102 0.94 -30.39 6.79
CA ILE A 102 -0.03 -31.36 6.29
C ILE A 102 -0.26 -30.95 4.84
N ASP A 103 0.64 -31.40 3.97
CA ASP A 103 0.61 -31.21 2.49
C ASP A 103 -0.62 -31.84 1.81
N HIS A 104 -1.60 -32.31 2.59
CA HIS A 104 -2.81 -32.98 2.14
C HIS A 104 -4.09 -32.34 2.68
N ASN A 105 -4.06 -31.12 3.18
CA ASN A 105 -5.29 -30.40 3.53
C ASN A 105 -5.93 -29.77 2.27
N TYR A 106 -6.47 -30.63 1.40
CA TYR A 106 -7.25 -30.24 0.20
C TYR A 106 -8.55 -29.50 0.55
N SER A 107 -8.91 -29.40 1.84
CA SER A 107 -10.27 -29.06 2.28
C SER A 107 -10.49 -27.58 2.61
N HIS A 108 -9.47 -26.77 2.88
CA HIS A 108 -9.72 -25.40 3.37
C HIS A 108 -8.83 -24.33 2.75
N LYS A 109 -9.11 -23.95 1.49
CA LYS A 109 -8.75 -22.62 1.01
C LYS A 109 -9.53 -21.60 1.82
N ASN A 110 -8.84 -20.89 2.71
CA ASN A 110 -9.41 -19.77 3.44
C ASN A 110 -10.05 -18.78 2.46
N SER A 111 -11.35 -18.51 2.59
CA SER A 111 -12.10 -17.65 1.66
C SER A 111 -11.51 -16.25 1.54
N TYR A 112 -10.93 -15.73 2.63
CA TYR A 112 -10.23 -14.44 2.68
C TYR A 112 -8.89 -14.41 1.94
N SER A 113 -8.38 -15.55 1.46
CA SER A 113 -7.09 -15.65 0.74
C SER A 113 -7.25 -15.76 -0.78
N ALA A 114 -8.48 -15.88 -1.28
CA ALA A 114 -8.77 -16.12 -2.69
C ALA A 114 -8.13 -15.06 -3.60
N LEU A 115 -8.29 -13.77 -3.27
CA LEU A 115 -7.71 -12.66 -4.04
C LEU A 115 -6.18 -12.74 -4.10
N VAL A 116 -5.53 -13.04 -2.98
CA VAL A 116 -4.07 -13.19 -2.94
C VAL A 116 -3.65 -14.39 -3.77
N ASN A 117 -4.34 -15.53 -3.66
CA ASN A 117 -4.03 -16.73 -4.45
C ASN A 117 -4.10 -16.46 -5.95
N ILE A 118 -5.15 -15.77 -6.42
CA ILE A 118 -5.34 -15.41 -7.83
C ILE A 118 -4.26 -14.43 -8.31
N LYS A 119 -3.93 -13.42 -7.51
CA LYS A 119 -2.97 -12.38 -7.91
C LYS A 119 -1.51 -12.74 -7.65
N ASN A 120 -1.21 -13.84 -6.97
CA ASN A 120 0.15 -14.17 -6.59
C ASN A 120 0.94 -14.74 -7.77
N ARG A 121 1.95 -13.99 -8.21
CA ARG A 121 2.97 -14.41 -9.18
C ARG A 121 4.29 -14.82 -8.50
N GLY A 122 4.21 -15.30 -7.25
CA GLY A 122 5.36 -15.74 -6.44
C GLY A 122 5.99 -14.68 -5.51
N GLY A 123 5.54 -13.42 -5.58
CA GLY A 123 6.12 -12.31 -4.80
C GLY A 123 5.23 -11.72 -3.70
N LEU A 124 4.00 -12.21 -3.53
CA LEU A 124 3.09 -11.72 -2.49
C LEU A 124 3.36 -12.41 -1.15
N VAL A 125 3.44 -11.60 -0.09
CA VAL A 125 3.61 -12.09 1.28
C VAL A 125 2.26 -12.51 1.85
N ARG A 126 2.20 -13.72 2.42
CA ARG A 126 1.02 -14.26 3.09
C ARG A 126 1.12 -13.99 4.58
N SER A 127 0.26 -13.12 5.09
CA SER A 127 0.25 -12.75 6.50
C SER A 127 -0.45 -13.79 7.36
N SER A 128 -0.12 -13.83 8.65
CA SER A 128 -0.81 -14.67 9.63
C SER A 128 -2.25 -14.24 9.86
N THR A 129 -3.08 -15.17 10.33
CA THR A 129 -4.49 -14.91 10.65
C THR A 129 -4.66 -13.90 11.78
N ASP A 130 -3.69 -13.82 12.67
CA ASP A 130 -3.66 -12.87 13.77
C ASP A 130 -3.45 -11.43 13.28
N VAL A 131 -2.59 -11.22 12.28
CA VAL A 131 -2.45 -9.91 11.62
C VAL A 131 -3.76 -9.48 10.95
N LEU A 132 -4.45 -10.40 10.26
CA LEU A 132 -5.74 -10.10 9.64
C LEU A 132 -6.78 -9.68 10.69
N LYS A 133 -6.87 -10.37 11.83
CA LYS A 133 -7.78 -10.00 12.93
C LYS A 133 -7.50 -8.59 13.44
N ILE A 134 -6.22 -8.25 13.64
CA ILE A 134 -5.81 -6.90 14.07
C ILE A 134 -6.24 -5.87 13.02
N VAL A 135 -5.95 -6.10 11.74
CA VAL A 135 -6.31 -5.18 10.66
C VAL A 135 -7.83 -4.98 10.56
N LYS A 136 -8.63 -6.04 10.67
CA LYS A 136 -10.09 -5.96 10.71
C LYS A 136 -10.58 -5.12 11.89
N PHE A 137 -10.03 -5.35 13.07
CA PHE A 137 -10.38 -4.59 14.27
C PHE A 137 -10.04 -3.11 14.09
N VAL A 138 -8.84 -2.79 13.58
CA VAL A 138 -8.40 -1.42 13.32
C VAL A 138 -9.32 -0.73 12.30
N GLU A 139 -9.68 -1.40 11.19
CA GLU A 139 -10.61 -0.84 10.19
C GLU A 139 -11.97 -0.53 10.81
N HIS A 140 -12.52 -1.47 11.59
CA HIS A 140 -13.79 -1.29 12.27
C HIS A 140 -13.75 -0.13 13.26
N THR A 141 -12.76 -0.08 14.15
CA THR A 141 -12.59 1.01 15.12
C THR A 141 -12.36 2.36 14.43
N LEU A 142 -11.61 2.38 13.32
CA LEU A 142 -11.38 3.60 12.55
C LEU A 142 -12.68 4.13 11.94
N ILE A 143 -13.48 3.26 11.31
CA ILE A 143 -14.77 3.65 10.73
C ILE A 143 -15.72 4.16 11.82
N GLN A 144 -15.80 3.46 12.95
CA GLN A 144 -16.65 3.84 14.08
C GLN A 144 -16.25 5.20 14.68
N LEU A 145 -14.97 5.42 14.97
CA LEU A 145 -14.51 6.67 15.59
C LEU A 145 -14.58 7.89 14.67
N THR A 146 -14.70 7.67 13.37
CA THR A 146 -14.72 8.74 12.36
C THR A 146 -16.10 8.94 11.71
N ASP A 147 -17.10 8.19 12.15
CA ASP A 147 -18.44 8.14 11.57
C ASP A 147 -18.41 7.98 10.04
N ASN A 148 -17.73 6.93 9.57
CA ASN A 148 -17.44 6.73 8.14
C ASN A 148 -16.64 7.88 7.51
N PHE A 149 -15.59 8.35 8.19
CA PHE A 149 -14.69 9.42 7.72
C PHE A 149 -15.34 10.79 7.50
N LYS A 150 -16.52 11.03 8.08
CA LYS A 150 -17.17 12.35 8.13
C LYS A 150 -16.42 13.30 9.05
N HIS A 151 -15.89 12.78 10.16
CA HIS A 151 -15.20 13.57 11.18
C HIS A 151 -13.82 12.98 11.51
N LEU A 152 -12.76 13.60 10.99
CA LEU A 152 -11.38 13.25 11.36
C LEU A 152 -10.91 14.17 12.49
N LYS A 153 -10.87 13.65 13.72
CA LYS A 153 -10.37 14.39 14.88
C LYS A 153 -8.87 14.12 15.11
N LEU A 154 -8.12 15.16 15.45
CA LEU A 154 -6.74 15.04 15.90
C LEU A 154 -6.73 14.20 17.20
N GLY A 155 -5.89 13.15 17.25
CA GLY A 155 -5.81 12.24 18.39
C GLY A 155 -6.62 10.93 18.27
N SER A 156 -7.37 10.70 17.19
CA SER A 156 -8.03 9.40 16.96
C SER A 156 -7.01 8.24 16.83
N TYR A 157 -5.79 8.54 16.38
CA TYR A 157 -4.72 7.54 16.23
C TYR A 157 -4.37 6.84 17.55
N SER A 158 -4.07 7.61 18.61
CA SER A 158 -3.65 7.03 19.89
C SER A 158 -4.77 6.20 20.50
N LYS A 159 -6.02 6.67 20.40
CA LYS A 159 -7.21 5.93 20.82
C LYS A 159 -7.33 4.59 20.10
N ILE A 160 -7.21 4.56 18.77
CA ILE A 160 -7.27 3.33 17.98
C ILE A 160 -6.17 2.35 18.43
N VAL A 161 -4.93 2.83 18.61
CA VAL A 161 -3.82 1.98 19.06
C VAL A 161 -4.10 1.39 20.44
N ILE A 162 -4.60 2.18 21.39
CA ILE A 162 -4.94 1.72 22.75
C ILE A 162 -6.05 0.67 22.70
N HIS A 163 -7.15 0.94 21.98
CA HIS A 163 -8.24 -0.04 21.80
C HIS A 163 -7.74 -1.34 21.17
N THR A 164 -6.84 -1.25 20.20
CA THR A 164 -6.29 -2.43 19.52
C THR A 164 -5.39 -3.25 20.44
N LYS A 165 -4.56 -2.59 21.27
CA LYS A 165 -3.73 -3.28 22.27
C LYS A 165 -4.61 -4.04 23.28
N ASN A 166 -5.67 -3.40 23.78
CA ASN A 166 -6.62 -4.05 24.70
C ASN A 166 -7.33 -5.23 24.03
N TYR A 167 -7.74 -5.09 22.76
CA TYR A 167 -8.32 -6.18 21.98
C TYR A 167 -7.37 -7.37 21.83
N VAL A 168 -6.10 -7.11 21.51
CA VAL A 168 -5.06 -8.14 21.34
C VAL A 168 -4.76 -8.87 22.66
N TYR A 169 -4.75 -8.15 23.77
CA TYR A 169 -4.61 -8.73 25.11
C TYR A 169 -5.80 -9.64 25.44
N ASN A 170 -7.04 -9.13 25.31
CA ASN A 170 -8.24 -9.87 25.70
C ASN A 170 -8.53 -11.09 24.82
N ASN A 171 -8.25 -11.02 23.51
CA ASN A 171 -8.52 -12.11 22.57
C ASN A 171 -7.33 -13.06 22.40
N ASN A 172 -6.26 -12.86 23.19
CA ASN A 172 -5.05 -13.66 23.11
C ASN A 172 -4.52 -13.76 21.66
N VAL A 173 -4.50 -12.66 20.93
CA VAL A 173 -3.90 -12.61 19.58
C VAL A 173 -2.38 -12.72 19.76
N PHE A 174 -1.67 -13.47 18.90
CA PHE A 174 -0.27 -13.86 19.11
C PHE A 174 -0.04 -14.65 20.42
N LYS A 175 -0.77 -15.76 20.61
CA LYS A 175 -0.63 -16.64 21.80
C LYS A 175 0.80 -17.18 21.97
N ASN A 176 1.43 -17.54 20.87
CA ASN A 176 2.69 -18.28 20.85
C ASN A 176 3.91 -17.37 20.67
N LEU A 177 3.74 -16.05 20.78
CA LEU A 177 4.85 -15.11 20.69
C LEU A 177 5.49 -14.96 22.07
N SER A 178 6.52 -15.76 22.33
CA SER A 178 7.43 -15.59 23.47
C SER A 178 8.79 -15.13 22.94
N CYS A 179 9.18 -13.90 23.26
CA CYS A 179 10.51 -13.40 22.91
C CYS A 179 11.43 -13.59 24.11
N LEU A 180 12.68 -13.98 23.87
CA LEU A 180 13.65 -14.23 24.94
C LEU A 180 14.03 -12.92 25.68
N ASP A 181 13.90 -11.78 25.00
CA ASP A 181 14.23 -10.43 25.50
C ASP A 181 12.99 -9.68 26.01
N ASP A 182 12.10 -10.34 26.75
CA ASP A 182 10.97 -9.68 27.41
C ASP A 182 11.47 -8.80 28.59
N CYS A 183 12.24 -7.75 28.27
CA CYS A 183 12.40 -6.61 29.15
C CYS A 183 11.02 -5.98 29.34
N PHE A 184 10.61 -5.77 30.60
CA PHE A 184 9.30 -5.26 31.00
C PHE A 184 8.82 -4.00 30.23
N LEU A 185 9.76 -3.19 29.71
CA LEU A 185 9.49 -1.96 28.98
C LEU A 185 9.20 -2.17 27.48
N GLU A 186 9.69 -3.25 26.87
CA GLU A 186 9.55 -3.53 25.43
C GLU A 186 8.78 -4.84 25.23
N ASN A 187 7.48 -4.82 25.51
CA ASN A 187 6.64 -5.94 25.13
C ASN A 187 6.54 -5.99 23.60
N HIS A 188 7.36 -6.85 22.97
CA HIS A 188 7.47 -7.03 21.52
C HIS A 188 6.11 -7.17 20.85
N LYS A 189 5.17 -7.86 21.51
CA LYS A 189 3.79 -8.01 21.05
C LYS A 189 3.07 -6.66 20.95
N LEU A 190 3.16 -5.81 21.97
CA LEU A 190 2.53 -4.49 21.95
C LEU A 190 3.20 -3.55 20.95
N HIS A 191 4.52 -3.66 20.78
CA HIS A 191 5.26 -2.92 19.76
C HIS A 191 4.81 -3.31 18.35
N LEU A 192 4.71 -4.61 18.08
CA LEU A 192 4.25 -5.16 16.81
C LEU A 192 2.83 -4.69 16.47
N VAL A 193 1.91 -4.71 17.44
CA VAL A 193 0.55 -4.18 17.27
C VAL A 193 0.59 -2.69 16.91
N SER A 194 1.41 -1.89 17.61
CA SER A 194 1.57 -0.47 17.29
C SER A 194 2.10 -0.23 15.88
N LEU A 195 3.05 -1.05 15.40
CA LEU A 195 3.55 -0.98 14.03
C LEU A 195 2.47 -1.34 12.99
N ILE A 196 1.72 -2.42 13.21
CA ILE A 196 0.62 -2.83 12.34
C ILE A 196 -0.43 -1.72 12.22
N CYS A 197 -0.86 -1.16 13.36
CA CYS A 197 -1.81 -0.03 13.37
C CYS A 197 -1.27 1.16 12.59
N LYS A 198 0.01 1.53 12.81
CA LYS A 198 0.65 2.66 12.13
C LYS A 198 0.63 2.51 10.61
N GLU A 199 1.06 1.35 10.12
CA GLU A 199 1.12 1.10 8.68
C GLU A 199 -0.27 1.02 8.05
N TYR A 200 -1.22 0.34 8.70
CA TYR A 200 -2.60 0.27 8.21
C TYR A 200 -3.25 1.66 8.11
N LEU A 201 -3.19 2.43 9.20
CA LEU A 201 -3.79 3.76 9.25
C LEU A 201 -3.16 4.70 8.23
N LYS A 202 -1.84 4.61 8.01
CA LYS A 202 -1.16 5.37 6.96
C LYS A 202 -1.72 5.05 5.57
N ILE A 203 -1.83 3.77 5.23
CA ILE A 203 -2.37 3.32 3.93
C ILE A 203 -3.81 3.82 3.77
N ARG A 204 -4.64 3.62 4.80
CA ARG A 204 -6.08 3.92 4.73
C ARG A 204 -6.36 5.40 4.65
N LEU A 205 -5.73 6.21 5.50
CA LEU A 205 -5.90 7.67 5.49
C LEU A 205 -5.37 8.29 4.19
N HIS A 206 -4.23 7.80 3.67
CA HIS A 206 -3.72 8.25 2.38
C HIS A 206 -4.69 7.91 1.24
N TYR A 207 -5.26 6.69 1.22
CA TYR A 207 -6.28 6.33 0.23
C TYR A 207 -7.50 7.26 0.29
N ILE A 208 -7.96 7.61 1.49
CA ILE A 208 -9.11 8.51 1.67
C ILE A 208 -8.79 9.93 1.21
N ALA A 209 -7.63 10.46 1.59
CA ALA A 209 -7.16 11.77 1.14
C ALA A 209 -7.10 11.81 -0.40
N LYS A 210 -6.48 10.81 -1.02
CA LYS A 210 -6.41 10.68 -2.48
C LYS A 210 -7.79 10.54 -3.14
N SER A 211 -8.74 9.87 -2.48
CA SER A 211 -10.10 9.71 -3.00
C SER A 211 -10.89 11.01 -2.97
N LYS A 212 -10.70 11.84 -1.93
CA LYS A 212 -11.24 13.20 -1.88
C LYS A 212 -10.57 14.10 -2.93
N ASP A 213 -9.25 13.98 -3.09
CA ASP A 213 -8.51 14.74 -4.09
C ASP A 213 -8.89 14.35 -5.52
N LYS A 214 -9.27 13.10 -5.83
CA LYS A 214 -9.78 12.78 -7.18
C LYS A 214 -11.03 13.57 -7.58
N GLN A 215 -11.69 14.24 -6.64
CA GLN A 215 -12.67 15.29 -6.90
C GLN A 215 -12.02 16.67 -7.16
N VAL A 216 -10.77 16.74 -7.66
CA VAL A 216 -10.15 18.01 -8.08
C VAL A 216 -11.09 18.68 -9.09
N SER A 217 -11.39 19.95 -8.82
CA SER A 217 -12.26 20.81 -9.60
C SER A 217 -12.07 20.62 -11.11
N LYS A 218 -13.14 20.25 -11.82
CA LYS A 218 -13.25 20.30 -13.29
C LYS A 218 -12.66 21.59 -13.86
N ARG A 219 -12.71 22.69 -13.08
CA ARG A 219 -12.10 23.98 -13.41
C ARG A 219 -10.62 23.90 -13.76
N ARG A 220 -9.80 23.09 -13.07
CA ARG A 220 -8.34 22.98 -13.31
C ARG A 220 -8.00 22.17 -14.57
N VAL A 221 -8.86 21.21 -14.91
CA VAL A 221 -8.80 20.44 -16.16
C VAL A 221 -9.25 21.31 -17.34
N LEU A 222 -10.35 22.05 -17.17
CA LEU A 222 -10.90 22.93 -18.20
C LEU A 222 -10.04 24.18 -18.45
N THR A 223 -9.36 24.73 -17.43
CA THR A 223 -8.43 25.86 -17.66
C THR A 223 -7.23 25.44 -18.50
N LYS A 224 -6.72 24.22 -18.34
CA LYS A 224 -5.68 23.69 -19.22
C LYS A 224 -6.19 23.50 -20.64
N LEU A 225 -7.39 22.92 -20.82
CA LEU A 225 -7.99 22.77 -22.15
C LEU A 225 -8.17 24.11 -22.86
N ILE A 226 -8.67 25.15 -22.17
CA ILE A 226 -8.85 26.49 -22.77
C ILE A 226 -7.50 27.13 -23.15
N LEU A 227 -6.46 26.92 -22.36
CA LEU A 227 -5.12 27.44 -22.66
C LEU A 227 -4.49 26.77 -23.90
N PHE A 228 -4.76 25.49 -24.13
CA PHE A 228 -4.24 24.76 -25.30
C PHE A 228 -5.13 24.84 -26.54
N ASN A 229 -6.37 25.30 -26.42
CA ASN A 229 -7.27 25.45 -27.57
C ASN A 229 -7.07 26.78 -28.33
N ASN A 230 -6.27 27.69 -27.76
CA ASN A 230 -5.97 29.01 -28.32
C ASN A 230 -4.48 29.17 -28.70
N GLN A 231 -3.75 28.06 -28.85
CA GLN A 231 -2.39 27.99 -29.40
C GLN A 231 -2.41 27.16 -30.68
#